data_AF-A0A345ZC73-F1
#
_entry.id   AF-A0A345ZC73-F1
#
_cell.length_a   1.000
_cell.length_b   1.000
_cell.length_c   1.000
_cell.angle_alpha   90.00
_cell.angle_beta   90.00
_cell.angle_gamma   90.00
#
_symmetry.space_group_name_H-M   'P 1'
#
loop_
_entity.id
_entity.type
_entity.pdbx_description
1 polymer ?
#
loop_
_entity_poly.entity_id
_entity_poly.type
_entity_poly.pdbx_seq_one_letter_code
_entity_poly.pdbx_strand_id
1 'polypeptide(L)'
;MAMRKFYQNKLWRSKLIELREKAGAIVHVVPLAHAEYKEEINLKLVEEANEVYEATTHAEMVDEIADIYEAIECILDIHGITKEEVLKHKEAKLLQYGSYTDHKLVDYVEYPAESKEAQDCLANPERYPELFEEDFEDGDECDTESDACC
;
A
#
# COMPACT_ATOMS: atom_id res chain seq x y z
N MET A 1 -15.20 -37.85 2.03
CA MET A 1 -14.22 -37.31 3.00
C MET A 1 -14.90 -36.20 3.80
N ALA A 2 -14.49 -35.95 5.04
CA ALA A 2 -14.99 -34.81 5.80
C ALA A 2 -14.41 -33.51 5.22
N MET A 3 -15.25 -32.52 4.91
CA MET A 3 -14.83 -31.23 4.36
C MET A 3 -14.73 -30.18 5.48
N ARG A 4 -13.70 -29.33 5.44
CA ARG A 4 -13.58 -28.14 6.29
C ARG A 4 -13.94 -26.90 5.47
N LYS A 5 -14.50 -25.87 6.12
CA LYS A 5 -14.89 -24.61 5.49
C LYS A 5 -14.07 -23.46 6.08
N PHE A 6 -13.61 -22.55 5.23
CA PHE A 6 -12.84 -21.37 5.62
C PHE A 6 -13.48 -20.14 5.00
N TYR A 7 -13.61 -19.07 5.78
CA TYR A 7 -14.01 -17.76 5.26
C TYR A 7 -12.82 -17.16 4.49
N GLN A 8 -13.09 -16.54 3.34
CA GLN A 8 -12.06 -15.98 2.45
C GLN A 8 -12.39 -14.54 2.07
N ASN A 9 -13.65 -14.25 1.71
CA ASN A 9 -14.18 -12.90 1.37
C ASN A 9 -13.19 -11.99 0.66
N LYS A 10 -12.71 -12.49 -0.48
CA LYS A 10 -11.73 -11.81 -1.33
C LYS A 10 -11.91 -12.23 -2.78
N LEU A 11 -11.46 -11.39 -3.70
CA LEU A 11 -11.43 -11.71 -5.12
C LEU A 11 -10.39 -12.79 -5.40
N TRP A 12 -10.78 -13.78 -6.17
CA TRP A 12 -9.88 -14.77 -6.74
C TRP A 12 -9.74 -14.51 -8.24
N ARG A 13 -8.55 -14.74 -8.78
CA ARG A 13 -8.38 -14.81 -10.24
C ARG A 13 -9.37 -15.81 -10.83
N SER A 14 -9.97 -15.47 -11.96
CA SER A 14 -11.09 -16.22 -12.56
C SER A 14 -10.82 -17.72 -12.70
N LYS A 15 -9.60 -18.09 -13.12
CA LYS A 15 -9.20 -19.50 -13.29
C LYS A 15 -8.95 -20.24 -11.98
N LEU A 16 -8.71 -19.54 -10.87
CA LEU A 16 -8.39 -20.18 -9.59
C LEU A 16 -9.58 -20.98 -9.06
N ILE A 17 -10.81 -20.51 -9.27
CA ILE A 17 -12.04 -21.24 -8.93
C ILE A 17 -12.03 -22.61 -9.60
N GLU A 18 -11.91 -22.64 -10.93
CA GLU A 18 -11.89 -23.90 -11.69
C GLU A 18 -10.74 -24.82 -11.29
N LEU A 19 -9.55 -24.27 -11.03
CA LEU A 19 -8.38 -25.03 -10.61
C LEU A 19 -8.61 -25.70 -9.25
N ARG A 20 -9.25 -25.01 -8.30
CA ARG A 20 -9.57 -25.57 -6.98
C ARG A 20 -10.68 -26.60 -7.05
N GLU A 21 -11.72 -26.36 -7.86
CA GLU A 21 -12.80 -27.34 -8.09
C GLU A 21 -12.28 -28.62 -8.76
N LYS A 22 -11.39 -28.51 -9.75
CA LYS A 22 -10.70 -29.67 -10.36
C LYS A 22 -9.85 -30.46 -9.35
N ALA A 23 -9.32 -29.79 -8.32
CA ALA A 23 -8.62 -30.43 -7.20
C ALA A 23 -9.56 -31.02 -6.13
N GLY A 24 -10.88 -30.98 -6.35
CA GLY A 24 -11.89 -31.54 -5.44
C GLY A 24 -12.41 -30.58 -4.38
N ALA A 25 -12.05 -29.29 -4.43
CA ALA A 25 -12.65 -28.28 -3.57
C ALA A 25 -14.09 -27.96 -4.01
N ILE A 26 -14.89 -27.42 -3.08
CA ILE A 26 -16.19 -26.83 -3.39
C ILE A 26 -16.05 -25.34 -3.12
N VAL A 27 -16.14 -24.51 -4.17
CA VAL A 27 -15.98 -23.07 -4.06
C VAL A 27 -17.36 -22.41 -4.08
N HIS A 28 -17.63 -21.54 -3.10
CA HIS A 28 -18.87 -20.79 -3.03
C HIS A 28 -18.60 -19.35 -3.46
N VAL A 29 -19.29 -18.90 -4.51
CA VAL A 29 -19.11 -17.56 -5.09
C VAL A 29 -20.39 -16.74 -4.98
N VAL A 30 -20.23 -15.43 -4.80
CA VAL A 30 -21.32 -14.45 -4.86
C VAL A 30 -21.05 -13.55 -6.06
N PRO A 31 -21.98 -13.41 -7.01
CA PRO A 31 -21.82 -12.48 -8.11
C PRO A 31 -21.89 -11.04 -7.58
N LEU A 32 -20.96 -10.20 -8.02
CA LEU A 32 -20.89 -8.80 -7.62
C LEU A 32 -21.57 -7.91 -8.68
N ALA A 33 -22.37 -6.95 -8.24
CA ALA A 33 -22.78 -5.83 -9.09
C ALA A 33 -21.58 -4.92 -9.38
N HIS A 34 -21.70 -4.05 -10.39
CA HIS A 34 -20.59 -3.20 -10.81
C HIS A 34 -20.03 -2.30 -9.67
N ALA A 35 -20.90 -1.75 -8.83
CA ALA A 35 -20.48 -0.92 -7.70
C ALA A 35 -19.75 -1.75 -6.62
N GLU A 36 -20.21 -2.98 -6.35
CA GLU A 36 -19.57 -3.89 -5.40
C GLU A 36 -18.22 -4.37 -5.93
N TYR A 37 -18.14 -4.72 -7.22
CA TYR A 37 -16.88 -5.10 -7.86
C TYR A 37 -15.83 -3.98 -7.80
N LYS A 38 -16.24 -2.73 -8.02
CA LYS A 38 -15.35 -1.58 -7.91
C LYS A 38 -14.75 -1.45 -6.50
N GLU A 39 -15.53 -1.71 -5.46
CA GLU A 39 -15.01 -1.70 -4.09
C GLU A 39 -14.07 -2.88 -3.85
N GLU A 40 -14.51 -4.09 -4.20
CA GLU A 40 -13.74 -5.32 -3.99
C GLU A 40 -12.40 -5.34 -4.72
N ILE A 41 -12.29 -4.74 -5.91
CA ILE A 41 -11.00 -4.66 -6.63
C ILE A 41 -10.03 -3.66 -5.97
N ASN A 42 -10.54 -2.59 -5.35
CA ASN A 42 -9.71 -1.66 -4.58
C ASN A 42 -9.19 -2.34 -3.30
N LEU A 43 -10.06 -3.09 -2.62
CA LEU A 43 -9.65 -3.91 -1.48
C LEU A 43 -8.61 -4.95 -1.89
N LYS A 44 -8.75 -5.54 -3.08
CA LYS A 44 -7.75 -6.45 -3.63
C LYS A 44 -6.40 -5.78 -3.82
N LEU A 45 -6.34 -4.59 -4.40
CA LEU A 45 -5.08 -3.84 -4.53
C LEU A 45 -4.41 -3.59 -3.17
N VAL A 46 -5.19 -3.31 -2.11
CA VAL A 46 -4.66 -3.13 -0.75
C VAL A 46 -4.17 -4.45 -0.16
N GLU A 47 -4.87 -5.57 -0.39
CA GLU A 47 -4.40 -6.93 -0.01
C GLU A 47 -3.02 -7.20 -0.62
N GLU A 48 -2.88 -7.08 -1.94
CA GLU A 48 -1.62 -7.38 -2.65
C GLU A 48 -0.48 -6.44 -2.23
N ALA A 49 -0.78 -5.17 -1.95
CA ALA A 49 0.21 -4.21 -1.45
C ALA A 49 0.74 -4.59 -0.05
N ASN A 50 -0.12 -5.14 0.82
CA ASN A 50 0.32 -5.68 2.10
C ASN A 50 1.12 -6.98 1.91
N GLU A 51 0.74 -7.85 0.96
CA GLU A 51 1.50 -9.06 0.65
C GLU A 51 2.90 -8.72 0.10
N VAL A 52 3.06 -7.66 -0.72
CA VAL A 52 4.38 -7.11 -1.10
C VAL A 52 5.19 -6.64 0.11
N TYR A 53 4.54 -6.01 1.09
CA TYR A 53 5.21 -5.55 2.31
C TYR A 53 5.67 -6.73 3.18
N GLU A 54 4.89 -7.81 3.24
CA GLU A 54 5.17 -9.01 4.02
C GLU A 54 6.12 -10.00 3.31
N ALA A 55 6.28 -9.91 1.98
CA ALA A 55 7.09 -10.83 1.19
C ALA A 55 8.54 -10.90 1.67
N THR A 56 9.01 -12.12 1.97
CA THR A 56 10.36 -12.35 2.52
C THR A 56 11.32 -12.93 1.48
N THR A 57 10.80 -13.39 0.36
CA THR A 57 11.57 -13.99 -0.72
C THR A 57 11.40 -13.23 -2.03
N HIS A 58 12.38 -13.37 -2.93
CA HIS A 58 12.29 -12.77 -4.27
C HIS A 58 11.13 -13.34 -5.09
N ALA A 59 10.80 -14.63 -4.92
CA ALA A 59 9.70 -15.26 -5.64
C ALA A 59 8.35 -14.69 -5.20
N GLU A 60 8.10 -14.63 -3.89
CA GLU A 60 6.92 -13.97 -3.31
C GLU A 60 6.83 -12.52 -3.80
N MET A 61 7.91 -11.74 -3.67
CA MET A 61 7.95 -10.34 -4.12
C MET A 61 7.54 -10.18 -5.59
N VAL A 62 8.01 -11.06 -6.49
CA VAL A 62 7.66 -11.00 -7.91
C VAL A 62 6.19 -11.37 -8.13
N ASP A 63 5.69 -12.38 -7.42
CA ASP A 63 4.29 -12.82 -7.54
C ASP A 63 3.34 -11.72 -7.06
N GLU A 64 3.55 -11.13 -5.88
CA GLU A 64 2.65 -10.10 -5.34
C GLU A 64 2.71 -8.79 -6.14
N ILE A 65 3.88 -8.42 -6.68
CA ILE A 65 3.98 -7.30 -7.62
C ILE A 65 3.17 -7.59 -8.90
N ALA A 66 3.18 -8.82 -9.41
CA ALA A 66 2.39 -9.18 -10.58
C ALA A 66 0.88 -9.10 -10.29
N ASP A 67 0.46 -9.42 -9.08
CA ASP A 67 -0.93 -9.35 -8.65
C ASP A 67 -1.38 -7.88 -8.45
N ILE A 68 -0.49 -6.99 -7.98
CA ILE A 68 -0.69 -5.53 -8.03
C ILE A 68 -0.92 -5.05 -9.47
N TYR A 69 -0.12 -5.49 -10.43
CA TYR A 69 -0.29 -5.08 -11.83
C TYR A 69 -1.65 -5.50 -12.39
N GLU A 70 -2.09 -6.73 -12.13
CA GLU A 70 -3.41 -7.23 -12.51
C GLU A 70 -4.53 -6.37 -11.89
N ALA A 71 -4.44 -6.06 -10.60
CA ALA A 71 -5.43 -5.24 -9.90
C ALA A 71 -5.49 -3.82 -10.47
N ILE A 72 -4.33 -3.20 -10.74
CA ILE A 72 -4.25 -1.88 -11.37
C ILE A 72 -4.89 -1.92 -12.76
N GLU A 73 -4.56 -2.89 -13.61
CA GLU A 73 -5.15 -2.99 -14.96
C GLU A 73 -6.68 -3.12 -14.89
N CYS A 74 -7.22 -3.93 -13.97
CA CYS A 74 -8.67 -4.00 -13.73
C CYS A 74 -9.27 -2.66 -13.29
N ILE A 75 -8.60 -1.94 -12.38
CA ILE A 75 -9.06 -0.62 -11.90
C ILE A 75 -9.06 0.41 -13.04
N LEU A 76 -8.01 0.42 -13.86
CA LEU A 76 -7.89 1.30 -15.01
C LEU A 76 -9.07 1.08 -15.98
N ASP A 77 -9.39 -0.18 -16.28
CA ASP A 77 -10.50 -0.55 -17.15
C ASP A 77 -11.86 -0.08 -16.61
N ILE A 78 -12.12 -0.25 -15.30
CA ILE A 78 -13.36 0.22 -14.66
C ILE A 78 -13.53 1.74 -14.78
N HIS A 79 -12.42 2.47 -14.69
CA HIS A 79 -12.41 3.92 -14.75
C HIS A 79 -12.24 4.48 -16.16
N GLY A 80 -12.06 3.64 -17.17
CA GLY A 80 -11.78 4.06 -18.54
C GLY A 80 -10.47 4.83 -18.68
N ILE A 81 -9.50 4.55 -17.80
CA ILE A 81 -8.18 5.19 -17.81
C ILE A 81 -7.23 4.30 -18.61
N THR A 82 -6.48 4.89 -19.52
CA THR A 82 -5.48 4.16 -20.30
C THR A 82 -4.16 4.09 -19.55
N LYS A 83 -3.42 2.99 -19.76
CA LYS A 83 -2.04 2.86 -19.28
C LYS A 83 -1.14 4.01 -19.74
N GLU A 84 -1.34 4.50 -20.95
CA GLU A 84 -0.56 5.63 -21.50
C GLU A 84 -0.79 6.93 -20.73
N GLU A 85 -2.04 7.23 -20.32
CA GLU A 85 -2.35 8.39 -19.49
C GLU A 85 -1.61 8.33 -18.15
N VAL A 86 -1.62 7.17 -17.48
CA VAL A 86 -0.91 6.97 -16.21
C VAL A 86 0.60 7.15 -16.39
N LEU A 87 1.18 6.56 -17.43
CA LEU A 87 2.62 6.65 -17.68
C LEU A 87 3.06 8.07 -18.04
N LYS A 88 2.28 8.81 -18.83
CA LYS A 88 2.53 10.24 -19.10
C LYS A 88 2.48 11.06 -17.82
N HIS A 89 1.50 10.80 -16.96
CA HIS A 89 1.39 11.50 -15.68
C HIS A 89 2.56 11.17 -14.74
N LYS A 90 2.99 9.90 -14.69
CA LYS A 90 4.18 9.47 -13.93
C LYS A 90 5.44 10.20 -14.42
N GLU A 91 5.66 10.29 -15.72
CA GLU A 91 6.82 10.99 -16.30
C GLU A 91 6.80 12.49 -15.98
N ALA A 92 5.63 13.13 -16.06
CA ALA A 92 5.48 14.53 -15.68
C ALA A 92 5.83 14.76 -14.20
N LYS A 93 5.38 13.87 -13.30
CA LYS A 93 5.75 13.92 -11.87
C LYS A 93 7.24 13.68 -11.65
N LEU A 94 7.86 12.76 -12.40
CA LEU A 94 9.29 12.52 -12.34
C LEU A 94 10.08 13.78 -12.71
N LEU A 95 9.69 14.47 -13.79
CA LEU A 95 10.34 15.71 -14.22
C LEU A 95 10.12 16.86 -13.22
N GLN A 96 8.92 16.95 -12.64
CA GLN A 96 8.55 18.05 -11.76
C GLN A 96 9.06 17.88 -10.31
N TYR A 97 9.02 16.65 -9.78
CA TYR A 97 9.23 16.35 -8.36
C TYR A 97 10.35 15.33 -8.10
N GLY A 98 10.96 14.77 -9.14
CA GLY A 98 11.94 13.70 -9.00
C GLY A 98 11.31 12.34 -8.68
N SER A 99 12.12 11.44 -8.12
CA SER A 99 11.73 10.06 -7.82
C SER A 99 12.11 9.67 -6.39
N TYR A 100 11.71 8.48 -5.97
CA TYR A 100 12.07 7.93 -4.65
C TYR A 100 13.51 7.36 -4.57
N THR A 101 14.33 7.52 -5.62
CA THR A 101 15.70 6.98 -5.69
C THR A 101 16.71 7.70 -4.80
N ASP A 102 16.34 8.79 -4.15
CA ASP A 102 17.24 9.53 -3.27
C ASP A 102 17.38 8.89 -1.87
N HIS A 103 16.59 7.86 -1.57
CA HIS A 103 16.61 7.12 -0.29
C HIS A 103 16.45 8.02 0.94
N LYS A 104 15.64 9.09 0.83
CA LYS A 104 15.34 10.01 1.93
C LYS A 104 13.93 9.78 2.45
N LEU A 105 13.82 9.62 3.76
CA LEU A 105 12.58 9.74 4.51
C LEU A 105 12.49 11.18 5.05
N VAL A 106 11.33 11.81 4.94
CA VAL A 106 11.05 13.09 5.61
C VAL A 106 10.52 12.76 7.00
N ASP A 107 11.21 13.24 8.03
CA ASP A 107 10.81 13.07 9.42
C ASP A 107 9.74 14.12 9.79
N TYR A 108 10.13 15.40 9.74
CA TYR A 108 9.22 16.54 9.86
C TYR A 108 9.58 17.66 8.87
N VAL A 109 8.70 18.65 8.75
CA VAL A 109 8.89 19.82 7.90
C VAL A 109 8.39 21.06 8.62
N GLU A 110 9.15 22.15 8.52
CA GLU A 110 8.75 23.47 8.98
C GLU A 110 8.27 24.30 7.79
N TYR A 111 7.01 24.72 7.83
CA TYR A 111 6.46 25.66 6.85
C TYR A 111 6.32 27.06 7.46
N PRO A 112 6.42 28.13 6.65
CA PRO A 112 6.01 29.45 7.12
C PRO A 112 4.56 29.40 7.61
N ALA A 113 4.26 29.94 8.80
CA ALA A 113 2.96 29.78 9.45
C ALA A 113 1.75 30.18 8.58
N GLU A 114 1.91 31.23 7.76
CA GLU A 114 0.87 31.74 6.87
C GLU A 114 0.89 31.10 5.47
N SER A 115 1.73 30.09 5.23
CA SER A 115 1.80 29.41 3.94
C SER A 115 0.60 28.49 3.74
N LYS A 116 0.28 28.23 2.48
CA LYS A 116 -0.81 27.32 2.14
C LYS A 116 -0.55 25.91 2.70
N GLU A 117 0.70 25.45 2.64
CA GLU A 117 1.12 24.14 3.11
C GLU A 117 0.92 23.99 4.63
N ALA A 118 1.27 25.01 5.41
CA ALA A 118 0.99 25.03 6.85
C ALA A 118 -0.53 24.91 7.12
N GLN A 119 -1.35 25.69 6.41
CA GLN A 119 -2.81 25.63 6.56
C GLN A 119 -3.40 24.29 6.12
N ASP A 120 -2.87 23.65 5.07
CA ASP A 120 -3.29 22.33 4.60
C ASP A 120 -2.96 21.23 5.64
N CYS A 121 -1.80 21.32 6.31
CA CYS A 121 -1.43 20.43 7.42
C CYS A 121 -2.36 20.62 8.63
N LEU A 122 -2.59 21.87 9.07
CA LEU A 122 -3.48 22.20 10.18
C LEU A 122 -4.93 21.77 9.96
N ALA A 123 -5.38 21.72 8.70
CA ALA A 123 -6.72 21.22 8.35
C ALA A 123 -6.87 19.68 8.51
N ASN A 124 -5.76 18.94 8.63
CA ASN A 124 -5.75 17.47 8.68
C ASN A 124 -4.82 16.92 9.78
N PRO A 125 -5.07 17.25 11.07
CA PRO A 125 -4.15 16.95 12.17
C PRO A 125 -3.97 15.46 12.46
N GLU A 126 -4.94 14.60 12.13
CA GLU A 126 -4.77 13.14 12.26
C GLU A 126 -3.70 12.59 11.30
N ARG A 127 -3.50 13.25 10.15
CA ARG A 127 -2.52 12.86 9.15
C ARG A 127 -1.20 13.61 9.32
N TYR A 128 -1.27 14.86 9.76
CA TYR A 128 -0.13 15.76 9.94
C TYR A 128 -0.19 16.37 11.35
N PRO A 129 0.14 15.59 12.39
CA PRO A 129 0.19 16.13 13.75
C PRO A 129 1.25 17.23 13.81
N GLU A 130 0.88 18.37 14.41
CA GLU A 130 1.82 19.46 14.69
C GLU A 130 2.79 19.02 15.80
N LEU A 131 4.07 19.31 15.61
CA LEU A 131 5.13 19.02 16.58
C LEU A 131 5.50 20.31 17.33
N PHE A 132 5.76 20.17 18.62
CA PHE A 132 6.15 21.25 19.53
C PHE A 132 7.55 20.99 20.08
N GLU A 133 8.19 22.01 20.67
CA GLU A 133 9.55 21.88 21.24
C GLU A 133 9.65 20.71 22.24
N GLU A 134 8.58 20.47 23.00
CA GLU A 134 8.45 19.38 23.97
C GLU A 134 8.57 17.98 23.33
N ASP A 135 8.22 17.82 22.05
CA ASP A 135 8.28 16.54 21.33
C ASP A 135 9.73 16.12 20.99
N PHE A 136 10.71 17.00 21.23
CA PHE A 136 12.13 16.78 20.92
C PHE A 136 13.04 16.67 22.16
N GLU A 137 12.52 16.83 23.37
CA GLU A 137 13.34 16.95 24.59
C GLU A 137 13.85 15.59 25.17
N ASP A 138 13.38 14.44 24.70
CA ASP A 138 13.70 13.11 25.26
C ASP A 138 14.79 12.33 24.47
N GLY A 139 15.97 12.94 24.24
CA GLY A 139 16.96 12.38 23.29
C GLY A 139 18.44 12.41 23.65
N ASP A 140 18.86 12.70 24.89
CA ASP A 140 20.29 12.66 25.26
C ASP A 140 20.53 12.10 26.68
N GLU A 141 20.08 10.86 26.93
CA GLU A 141 20.77 9.97 27.89
C GLU A 141 21.64 9.00 27.10
N CYS A 142 22.78 9.50 26.59
CA CYS A 142 23.91 8.66 26.26
C CYS A 142 24.42 8.04 27.56
N ASP A 143 24.03 6.79 27.84
CA ASP A 143 24.62 5.94 28.87
C ASP A 143 26.13 5.82 28.65
N THR A 144 26.91 6.71 29.25
CA THR A 144 28.35 6.52 29.42
C THR A 144 28.60 5.54 30.56
N GLU A 145 28.25 4.27 30.37
CA GLU A 145 28.79 3.17 31.16
C GLU A 145 29.30 2.06 30.24
N SER A 146 30.55 2.19 29.82
CA SER A 146 31.37 1.01 29.48
C SER A 146 32.72 1.09 30.19
N ASP A 147 32.71 0.50 31.37
CA ASP A 147 33.76 -0.34 31.95
C ASP A 147 35.18 0.20 32.04
N ALA A 148 35.45 0.81 33.19
CA ALA A 148 36.69 0.57 33.89
C ALA A 148 36.71 -0.87 34.45
N CYS A 149 37.40 -1.79 33.77
CA CYS A 149 38.01 -2.96 34.42
C CYS A 149 39.24 -3.43 33.61
N CYS A 150 40.42 -2.98 34.03
CA CYS A 150 41.70 -3.66 33.79
C CYS A 150 42.05 -4.49 35.03
#